data_AF-W4SH82-F1
#
_entry.id   AF-W4SH82-F1
#
_cell.length_a   1.000
_cell.length_b   1.000
_cell.length_c   1.000
_cell.angle_alpha   90.00
_cell.angle_beta   90.00
_cell.angle_gamma   90.00
#
_symmetry.space_group_name_H-M   'P 1'
#
loop_
_entity.id
_entity.type
_entity.pdbx_description
1 polymer ?
#
loop_
_entity_poly.entity_id
_entity_poly.type
_entity_poly.pdbx_seq_one_letter_code
_entity_poly.pdbx_strand_id
1 'polypeptide(L)'
;MLAELSELHPQIRETFAEASEGAGVDLWALSQGGPEEMLNRTEYTQPALLAAGVAVWRLWNAQRGQRPAVLAGHSLGEYTALVAAGALSLHDGAHL
;
A
#
# COMPACT_ATOMS: atom_id res chain seq x y z
N MET A 1 -2.68 10.46 2.51
CA MET A 1 -3.89 9.63 2.22
C MET A 1 -4.14 8.63 3.35
N LEU A 2 -5.35 8.12 3.55
CA LEU A 2 -5.69 7.11 4.59
C LEU A 2 -5.48 7.54 6.06
N ALA A 3 -5.32 8.84 6.34
CA ALA A 3 -5.05 9.36 7.69
C ALA A 3 -6.12 8.91 8.70
N GLU A 4 -7.39 9.19 8.40
CA GLU A 4 -8.54 8.90 9.28
C GLU A 4 -8.71 7.39 9.54
N LEU A 5 -8.55 6.55 8.52
CA LEU A 5 -8.61 5.11 8.70
C LEU A 5 -7.47 4.59 9.60
N SER A 6 -6.29 5.20 9.53
CA SER A 6 -5.13 4.78 10.32
C SER A 6 -5.27 5.09 11.82
N GLU A 7 -6.08 6.09 12.17
CA GLU A 7 -6.42 6.40 13.57
C GLU A 7 -7.22 5.28 14.22
N LEU A 8 -8.03 4.57 13.42
CA LEU A 8 -8.88 3.48 13.86
C LEU A 8 -8.21 2.10 13.73
N HIS A 9 -7.23 1.98 12.84
CA HIS A 9 -6.65 0.70 12.44
C HIS A 9 -5.12 0.76 12.36
N PRO A 10 -4.41 0.35 13.44
CA PRO A 10 -2.94 0.34 13.49
C PRO A 10 -2.28 -0.42 12.34
N GLN A 11 -2.95 -1.48 11.86
CA GLN A 11 -2.52 -2.30 10.73
C GLN A 11 -2.21 -1.49 9.45
N ILE A 12 -2.83 -0.32 9.27
CA ILE A 12 -2.53 0.54 8.13
C ILE A 12 -1.08 1.01 8.21
N ARG A 13 -0.65 1.54 9.36
CA ARG A 13 0.72 2.03 9.55
C ARG A 13 1.73 0.88 9.52
N GLU A 14 1.39 -0.28 10.08
CA GLU A 14 2.22 -1.49 10.02
C GLU A 14 2.44 -1.96 8.57
N THR A 15 1.40 -1.89 7.73
CA THR A 15 1.50 -2.26 6.31
C THR A 15 2.38 -1.28 5.54
N PHE A 16 2.29 0.03 5.84
CA PHE A 16 3.20 1.00 5.26
C PHE A 16 4.64 0.79 5.70
N ALA A 17 4.90 0.39 6.95
CA ALA A 17 6.24 0.08 7.42
C ALA A 17 6.86 -1.09 6.63
N GLU A 18 6.13 -2.18 6.43
CA GLU A 18 6.59 -3.31 5.60
C GLU A 18 6.90 -2.90 4.15
N ALA A 19 6.04 -2.10 3.53
CA ALA A 19 6.28 -1.59 2.19
C ALA A 19 7.49 -0.62 2.14
N SER A 20 7.69 0.17 3.20
CA SER A 20 8.79 1.13 3.32
C SER A 20 10.15 0.43 3.35
N GLU A 21 10.24 -0.74 3.99
CA GLU A 21 11.46 -1.55 3.97
C GLU A 21 11.83 -1.98 2.54
N GLY A 22 10.84 -2.41 1.75
CA GLY A 22 11.07 -2.79 0.34
C GLY A 22 11.45 -1.60 -0.55
N ALA A 23 10.76 -0.47 -0.37
CA ALA A 23 10.97 0.75 -1.16
C ALA A 23 12.21 1.56 -0.74
N GLY A 24 12.80 1.29 0.44
CA GLY A 24 13.95 2.03 0.98
C GLY A 24 13.64 3.47 1.41
N VAL A 25 12.37 3.80 1.66
CA VAL A 25 11.91 5.13 2.06
C VAL A 25 10.68 5.02 2.95
N ASP A 26 10.54 5.91 3.95
CA ASP A 26 9.35 5.97 4.80
C ASP A 26 8.14 6.51 4.01
N LEU A 27 7.36 5.58 3.46
CA LEU A 27 6.19 5.88 2.64
C LEU A 27 5.06 6.50 3.46
N TRP A 28 4.98 6.19 4.76
CA TRP A 28 3.95 6.77 5.62
C TRP A 28 4.27 8.25 5.87
N ALA A 29 5.48 8.55 6.33
CA ALA A 29 5.91 9.93 6.56
C ALA A 29 5.78 10.77 5.29
N LEU A 30 6.24 10.26 4.14
CA LEU A 30 6.14 10.97 2.87
C LEU A 30 4.69 11.22 2.44
N SER A 31 3.80 10.24 2.60
CA SER A 31 2.39 10.36 2.17
C SER A 31 1.50 11.19 3.09
N GLN A 32 1.90 11.40 4.35
CA GLN A 32 1.18 12.24 5.31
C GLN A 32 1.76 13.66 5.43
N GLY A 33 3.09 13.77 5.40
CA GLY A 33 3.82 15.01 5.68
C GLY A 33 4.48 15.66 4.46
N GLY A 34 4.57 14.96 3.33
CA GLY A 34 5.24 15.46 2.14
C GLY A 34 6.78 15.47 2.25
N PRO A 35 7.48 16.24 1.40
CA PRO A 35 6.93 17.25 0.48
C PRO A 35 6.13 16.63 -0.68
N GLU A 36 5.02 17.27 -1.04
CA GLU A 36 4.09 16.78 -2.08
C GLU A 36 4.76 16.59 -3.45
N GLU A 37 5.70 17.47 -3.81
CA GLU A 37 6.48 17.33 -5.04
C GLU A 37 7.26 16.01 -5.09
N MET A 38 7.84 15.58 -3.96
CA MET A 38 8.52 14.30 -3.87
C MET A 38 7.51 13.15 -3.95
N LEU A 39 6.40 13.21 -3.22
CA LEU A 39 5.35 12.20 -3.29
C LEU A 39 4.80 12.02 -4.71
N ASN A 40 4.77 13.08 -5.52
CA ASN A 40 4.28 13.08 -6.90
C ASN A 40 5.30 12.55 -7.94
N ARG A 41 6.55 12.28 -7.55
CA ARG A 41 7.49 11.57 -8.43
C ARG A 41 7.15 10.10 -8.44
N THR A 42 7.09 9.52 -9.64
CA THR A 42 6.65 8.15 -9.88
C THR A 42 7.32 7.10 -8.99
N GLU A 43 8.63 7.23 -8.75
CA GLU A 43 9.41 6.32 -7.89
C GLU A 43 8.95 6.28 -6.42
N TYR A 44 8.25 7.32 -5.95
CA TYR A 44 7.65 7.37 -4.61
C TYR A 44 6.12 7.18 -4.65
N THR A 45 5.46 7.72 -5.68
CA THR A 45 4.01 7.59 -5.83
C THR A 45 3.60 6.12 -5.96
N GLN A 46 4.34 5.34 -6.75
CA GLN A 46 4.00 3.93 -7.01
C GLN A 46 4.04 3.06 -5.75
N PRO A 47 5.16 2.98 -4.99
CA PRO A 47 5.19 2.19 -3.77
C PRO A 47 4.23 2.74 -2.69
N ALA A 48 4.00 4.05 -2.61
CA ALA A 48 3.02 4.61 -1.68
C ALA A 48 1.58 4.17 -2.02
N LEU A 49 1.20 4.19 -3.29
CA LEU A 49 -0.12 3.72 -3.74
C LEU A 49 -0.29 2.20 -3.58
N LEU A 50 0.78 1.43 -3.81
CA LEU A 50 0.79 -0.01 -3.57
C LEU A 50 0.56 -0.29 -2.07
N ALA A 51 1.31 0.37 -1.18
CA ALA A 51 1.14 0.25 0.27
C ALA A 51 -0.28 0.62 0.72
N ALA A 52 -0.84 1.71 0.20
CA ALA A 52 -2.22 2.12 0.49
C ALA A 52 -3.25 1.08 0.07
N GLY A 53 -3.15 0.57 -1.15
CA GLY A 53 -4.08 -0.45 -1.66
C GLY A 53 -4.00 -1.75 -0.85
N VAL A 54 -2.79 -2.21 -0.53
CA VAL A 54 -2.59 -3.43 0.28
C VAL A 54 -3.03 -3.22 1.74
N ALA A 55 -2.86 -2.03 2.31
CA ALA A 55 -3.32 -1.70 3.66
C ALA A 55 -4.86 -1.81 3.76
N VAL A 56 -5.59 -1.25 2.79
CA VAL A 56 -7.05 -1.36 2.74
C VAL A 56 -7.49 -2.80 2.47
N TRP A 57 -6.78 -3.54 1.61
CA TRP A 57 -7.05 -4.96 1.38
C TRP A 57 -6.89 -5.81 2.65
N ARG A 58 -5.81 -5.61 3.40
CA ARG A 58 -5.56 -6.31 4.68
C ARG A 58 -6.64 -5.98 5.72
N LEU A 59 -7.03 -4.70 5.81
CA LEU A 59 -8.11 -4.26 6.69
C LEU A 59 -9.45 -4.91 6.32
N TRP A 60 -9.80 -4.95 5.03
CA TRP A 60 -11.03 -5.60 4.54
C TRP A 60 -11.08 -7.09 4.94
N ASN A 61 -9.96 -7.79 4.76
CA ASN A 61 -9.84 -9.19 5.16
C ASN A 61 -9.93 -9.39 6.67
N ALA A 62 -9.29 -8.52 7.47
CA ALA A 62 -9.35 -8.57 8.93
C ALA A 62 -10.79 -8.38 9.44
N GLN A 63 -11.58 -7.55 8.75
CA GLN A 63 -13.00 -7.35 9.03
C GLN A 63 -13.91 -8.46 8.47
N ARG A 64 -13.34 -9.53 7.89
CA ARG A 64 -14.06 -10.65 7.27
C ARG A 64 -15.01 -10.21 6.15
N GLY A 65 -14.62 -9.18 5.41
CA GLY A 65 -15.32 -8.77 4.20
C GLY A 65 -15.41 -9.91 3.18
N GLN A 66 -16.39 -9.84 2.28
CA GLN A 66 -16.57 -10.85 1.23
C GLN A 66 -15.31 -10.93 0.36
N ARG A 67 -14.88 -12.16 0.05
CA ARG A 67 -13.71 -12.38 -0.81
C ARG A 67 -14.10 -12.24 -2.27
N PRO A 68 -13.46 -11.35 -3.04
CA PRO A 68 -13.69 -11.27 -4.48
C PRO A 68 -13.16 -12.54 -5.16
N ALA A 69 -13.82 -12.96 -6.24
CA ALA A 69 -13.38 -14.09 -7.05
C ALA A 69 -12.26 -13.73 -8.06
N VAL A 70 -12.14 -12.44 -8.38
CA VAL A 70 -11.19 -11.89 -9.36
C VAL A 70 -10.63 -10.58 -8.83
N LEU A 71 -9.34 -10.34 -9.08
CA LEU A 71 -8.65 -9.09 -8.80
C LEU A 71 -8.08 -8.52 -10.10
N ALA A 72 -8.08 -7.21 -10.22
CA ALA A 72 -7.46 -6.46 -11.31
C ALA A 72 -7.06 -5.08 -10.79
N GLY A 73 -6.13 -4.43 -11.47
CA GLY A 73 -5.78 -3.04 -11.19
C GLY A 73 -5.22 -2.34 -12.40
N HIS A 74 -5.29 -1.02 -12.41
CA HIS A 74 -4.87 -0.20 -13.54
C HIS A 74 -3.40 0.21 -13.40
N SER A 75 -2.56 -0.17 -14.37
CA SER A 75 -1.12 0.13 -14.35
C SER A 75 -0.46 -0.37 -13.05
N LEU A 76 0.12 0.50 -12.22
CA LEU A 76 0.65 0.15 -10.89
C LEU A 76 -0.37 -0.65 -10.04
N GLY A 77 -1.66 -0.36 -10.17
CA GLY A 77 -2.69 -1.13 -9.46
C GLY A 77 -2.66 -2.64 -9.72
N GLU A 78 -2.12 -3.08 -10.86
CA GLU A 78 -1.92 -4.51 -11.15
C GLU A 78 -0.95 -5.16 -10.15
N TYR A 79 0.12 -4.47 -9.74
CA TYR A 79 1.03 -4.95 -8.68
C TYR A 79 0.33 -5.05 -7.34
N THR A 80 -0.52 -4.07 -7.00
CA THR A 80 -1.39 -4.16 -5.81
C THR A 80 -2.28 -5.40 -5.87
N ALA A 81 -2.85 -5.72 -7.04
CA ALA A 81 -3.66 -6.92 -7.24
C ALA A 81 -2.83 -8.21 -7.11
N LEU A 82 -1.60 -8.23 -7.63
CA LEU A 82 -0.68 -9.36 -7.50
C LEU A 82 -0.26 -9.60 -6.04
N VAL A 83 0.03 -8.55 -5.28
CA VAL A 83 0.30 -8.66 -3.83
C VAL A 83 -0.94 -9.12 -3.07
N ALA A 84 -2.12 -8.56 -3.38
CA ALA A 84 -3.38 -8.96 -2.77
C ALA A 84 -3.74 -10.43 -3.05
N ALA A 85 -3.38 -10.94 -4.24
CA ALA A 85 -3.52 -12.35 -4.64
C ALA A 85 -2.46 -13.27 -4.02
N GLY A 86 -1.44 -12.72 -3.36
CA GLY A 86 -0.31 -13.48 -2.80
C GLY A 86 0.72 -13.96 -3.82
N ALA A 87 0.69 -13.43 -5.05
CA ALA A 87 1.68 -13.74 -6.09
C ALA A 87 3.03 -13.04 -5.84
N LEU A 88 3.00 -11.90 -5.15
CA LEU A 88 4.17 -11.17 -4.67
C LEU A 88 4.03 -10.86 -3.18
N SER A 89 5.15 -10.80 -2.48
CA SER A 89 5.18 -10.20 -1.14
C SER A 89 5.01 -8.68 -1.25
N LEU A 90 4.51 -8.03 -0.20
CA LEU A 90 4.41 -6.56 -0.20
C LEU A 90 5.79 -5.90 -0.24
N HIS A 91 6.76 -6.47 0.48
CA HIS A 91 8.15 -6.04 0.42
C HIS A 91 8.69 -6.04 -1.01
N ASP A 92 8.57 -7.17 -1.72
CA ASP A 92 9.10 -7.28 -3.08
C ASP A 92 8.32 -6.41 -4.07
N GLY A 93 7.00 -6.32 -3.92
CA GLY A 93 6.18 -5.43 -4.74
C GLY A 93 6.54 -3.96 -4.58
N ALA A 94 6.94 -3.54 -3.38
CA ALA A 94 7.38 -2.17 -3.12
C ALA A 94 8.84 -1.90 -3.53
N HIS A 95 9.63 -2.94 -3.76
CA HIS A 95 11.03 -2.85 -4.21
C HIS A 95 11.17 -2.65 -5.73
N LEU A 96 10.20 -3.14 -6.51
CA LEU A 96 10.18 -3.08 -7.98
C LEU A 96 9.93 -1.67 -8.52
#